data_AF-A0A9X8DRM1-F1
#
_entry.id   AF-A0A9X8DRM1-F1
#
_cell.length_a   1.000
_cell.length_b   1.000
_cell.length_c   1.000
_cell.angle_alpha   90.00
_cell.angle_beta   90.00
_cell.angle_gamma   90.00
#
_symmetry.space_group_name_H-M   'P 1'
#
loop_
_entity.id
_entity.type
_entity.pdbx_description
1 polymer ?
#
loop_
_entity_poly.entity_id
_entity_poly.type
_entity_poly.pdbx_seq_one_letter_code
_entity_poly.pdbx_strand_id
1 'polypeptide(L)'
;MAFKTKEEARLLQQTIAQAEWTERSAMEASDEQSRRREAHDAKVLYAIDCLIRSHEIPTLVRGVHCLIQDVHAVRSQKQSSLARQRSSQANQQSIQATLDDTSRMYHNLLRVLQRAEDENVIAKPEAGGTVRLIPATAQGMRLLRDKINALHQEVRVFRLF
;
A
#
# COMPACT_ATOMS: atom_id res chain seq x y z
N MET A 1 85.63 -46.59 -15.01
CA MET A 1 84.81 -46.72 -16.22
C MET A 1 83.43 -47.33 -15.95
N ALA A 2 83.31 -48.42 -15.18
CA ALA A 2 82.03 -49.12 -14.96
C ALA A 2 80.97 -48.40 -14.10
N PHE A 3 81.35 -47.39 -13.30
CA PHE A 3 80.40 -46.61 -12.50
C PHE A 3 79.68 -45.56 -13.35
N LYS A 4 80.40 -44.88 -14.26
CA LYS A 4 79.84 -43.89 -15.19
C LYS A 4 78.76 -44.49 -16.10
N THR A 5 78.98 -45.70 -16.62
CA THR A 5 78.02 -46.39 -17.47
C THR A 5 76.74 -46.83 -16.73
N LYS A 6 76.83 -47.16 -15.44
CA LYS A 6 75.66 -47.45 -14.59
C LYS A 6 74.86 -46.20 -14.26
N GLU A 7 75.54 -45.08 -14.05
CA GLU A 7 74.92 -43.78 -13.78
C GLU A 7 74.20 -43.23 -15.02
N GLU A 8 74.81 -43.36 -16.20
CA GLU A 8 74.20 -43.05 -17.50
C GLU A 8 72.96 -43.90 -17.77
N ALA A 9 73.01 -45.22 -17.50
CA ALA A 9 71.85 -46.10 -17.63
C ALA A 9 70.70 -45.72 -16.68
N ARG A 10 71.03 -45.31 -15.44
CA ARG A 10 70.03 -44.85 -14.46
C ARG A 10 69.37 -43.55 -14.92
N LEU A 11 70.13 -42.60 -15.47
CA LEU A 11 69.62 -41.35 -16.00
C LEU A 11 68.72 -41.58 -17.23
N LEU A 12 69.08 -42.52 -18.10
CA LEU A 12 68.24 -42.92 -19.23
C LEU A 12 66.93 -43.55 -18.75
N GLN A 13 66.97 -44.45 -17.77
CA GLN A 13 65.75 -45.03 -17.19
C GLN A 13 64.85 -43.99 -16.53
N GLN A 14 65.43 -43.03 -15.81
CA GLN A 14 64.68 -41.93 -15.20
C GLN A 14 64.01 -41.04 -16.26
N THR A 15 64.72 -40.77 -17.37
CA THR A 15 64.19 -39.99 -18.49
C THR A 15 63.02 -40.71 -19.17
N ILE A 16 63.12 -42.03 -19.39
CA ILE A 16 62.04 -42.85 -19.95
C ILE A 16 60.83 -42.84 -19.02
N ALA A 17 61.03 -43.10 -17.72
CA ALA A 17 59.95 -43.10 -16.74
C ALA A 17 59.25 -41.73 -16.64
N GLN A 18 60.00 -40.63 -16.75
CA GLN A 18 59.45 -39.28 -16.75
C GLN A 18 58.65 -38.98 -18.02
N ALA A 19 59.12 -39.45 -19.19
CA ALA A 19 58.38 -39.34 -20.44
C ALA A 19 57.06 -40.13 -20.39
N GLU A 20 57.09 -41.38 -19.93
CA GLU A 20 55.89 -42.21 -19.75
C GLU A 20 54.89 -41.59 -18.77
N TRP A 21 55.39 -41.06 -17.63
CA TRP A 21 54.53 -40.40 -16.65
C TRP A 21 53.87 -39.14 -17.23
N THR A 22 54.62 -38.37 -18.02
CA THR A 22 54.10 -37.15 -18.67
C THR A 22 53.02 -37.50 -19.70
N GLU A 23 53.23 -38.55 -20.48
CA GLU A 23 52.25 -39.03 -21.47
C GLU A 23 50.97 -39.53 -20.80
N ARG A 24 51.08 -40.35 -19.75
CA ARG A 24 49.90 -40.82 -18.99
C ARG A 24 49.15 -39.66 -18.34
N SER A 25 49.86 -38.70 -17.75
CA SER A 25 49.25 -37.52 -17.13
C SER A 25 48.52 -36.64 -18.15
N ALA A 26 49.06 -36.51 -19.36
CA ALA A 26 48.41 -35.77 -20.46
C ALA A 26 47.13 -36.49 -20.94
N MET A 27 47.15 -37.82 -21.00
CA MET A 27 45.99 -38.63 -21.36
C MET A 27 44.87 -38.49 -20.31
N GLU A 28 45.19 -38.63 -19.02
CA GLU A 28 44.24 -38.45 -17.92
C GLU A 28 43.64 -37.04 -17.89
N ALA A 29 44.44 -36.01 -18.17
CA ALA A 29 43.96 -34.63 -18.26
C ALA A 29 42.97 -34.43 -19.42
N SER A 30 43.21 -35.09 -20.57
CA SER A 30 42.33 -35.04 -21.73
C SER A 30 41.00 -35.76 -21.48
N ASP A 31 41.05 -36.92 -20.82
CA ASP A 31 39.86 -37.68 -20.43
C ASP A 31 39.02 -36.89 -19.41
N GLU A 32 39.66 -36.26 -18.43
CA GLU A 32 38.98 -35.39 -17.47
C GLU A 32 38.32 -34.18 -18.14
N GLN A 33 38.98 -33.56 -19.12
CA GLN A 33 38.39 -32.47 -19.88
C GLN A 33 37.19 -32.93 -20.73
N SER A 34 37.22 -34.16 -21.24
CA SER A 34 36.10 -34.74 -22.00
C SER A 34 34.90 -35.01 -21.09
N ARG A 35 35.11 -35.62 -19.92
CA ARG A 35 34.05 -35.84 -18.91
C ARG A 35 33.39 -34.54 -18.45
N ARG A 36 34.17 -33.46 -18.29
CA ARG A 36 33.63 -32.13 -17.93
C ARG A 36 32.75 -31.53 -19.02
N ARG A 37 33.11 -31.72 -20.30
CA ARG A 37 32.30 -31.28 -21.43
C ARG A 37 30.98 -32.03 -21.50
N GLU A 38 31.01 -33.35 -21.36
CA GLU A 38 29.80 -34.18 -21.33
C GLU A 38 28.86 -33.80 -20.17
N ALA A 39 29.42 -33.58 -18.97
CA ALA A 39 28.64 -33.14 -17.81
C ALA A 39 28.02 -31.73 -18.01
N HIS A 40 28.76 -30.83 -18.66
CA HIS A 40 28.26 -29.50 -19.02
C HIS A 40 27.11 -29.61 -20.02
N ASP A 41 27.27 -30.40 -21.08
CA ASP A 41 26.26 -30.57 -22.13
C ASP A 41 24.99 -31.24 -21.60
N ALA A 42 25.13 -32.25 -20.74
CA ALA A 42 24.00 -32.86 -20.03
C ALA A 42 23.23 -31.85 -19.16
N LYS A 43 23.94 -30.92 -18.50
CA LYS A 43 23.32 -29.87 -17.67
C LYS A 43 22.58 -28.84 -18.52
N VAL A 44 23.11 -28.50 -19.69
CA VAL A 44 22.44 -27.58 -20.65
C VAL A 44 21.17 -28.22 -21.21
N LEU A 45 21.21 -29.50 -21.59
CA LEU A 45 20.04 -30.25 -22.06
C LEU A 45 18.92 -30.28 -21.00
N TYR A 46 19.25 -30.57 -19.74
CA TYR A 46 18.26 -30.61 -18.66
C TYR A 46 17.63 -29.24 -18.37
N ALA A 47 18.38 -28.15 -18.53
CA ALA A 47 17.86 -26.79 -18.39
C ALA A 47 16.88 -26.41 -19.53
N ILE A 48 17.07 -26.98 -20.72
CA ILE A 48 16.20 -26.77 -21.88
C ILE A 48 14.93 -27.64 -21.78
N ASP A 49 14.99 -28.83 -21.20
CA ASP A 49 13.81 -29.71 -21.03
C ASP A 49 12.82 -29.22 -19.96
N CYS A 50 13.18 -28.21 -19.16
CA CYS A 50 12.27 -27.51 -18.26
C CYS A 50 11.44 -26.41 -18.97
N LEU A 51 11.53 -26.28 -20.30
CA LEU A 51 10.86 -25.23 -21.08
C LEU A 51 9.44 -25.67 -21.48
N ILE A 52 8.48 -24.79 -21.20
CA ILE A 52 7.06 -24.86 -21.60
C ILE A 52 6.95 -25.35 -23.05
N ARG A 53 6.12 -26.38 -23.30
CA ARG A 53 5.98 -26.93 -24.66
C ARG A 53 5.24 -25.93 -25.55
N SER A 54 5.58 -25.86 -26.84
CA SER A 54 4.99 -24.88 -27.77
C SER A 54 3.46 -24.89 -27.83
N HIS A 55 2.81 -26.05 -27.62
CA HIS A 55 1.35 -26.15 -27.60
C HIS A 55 0.70 -25.65 -26.30
N GLU A 56 1.47 -25.45 -25.23
CA GLU A 56 1.01 -24.92 -23.94
C GLU A 56 1.05 -23.38 -23.92
N ILE A 57 1.89 -22.76 -24.77
CA ILE A 57 2.06 -21.31 -24.89
C ILE A 57 0.71 -20.58 -25.08
N PRO A 58 -0.21 -20.99 -25.97
CA PRO A 58 -1.48 -20.29 -26.15
C PRO A 58 -2.35 -20.29 -24.89
N THR A 59 -2.31 -21.38 -24.11
CA THR A 59 -3.07 -21.50 -22.85
C THR A 59 -2.44 -20.65 -21.76
N LEU A 60 -1.11 -20.63 -21.67
CA LEU A 60 -0.40 -19.75 -20.75
C LEU A 60 -0.69 -18.27 -21.05
N VAL A 61 -0.60 -17.85 -22.32
CA VAL A 61 -0.89 -16.47 -22.74
C VAL A 61 -2.32 -16.08 -22.40
N ARG A 62 -3.30 -16.97 -22.60
CA ARG A 62 -4.69 -16.74 -22.16
C ARG A 62 -4.79 -16.57 -20.65
N GLY A 63 -4.13 -17.43 -19.88
CA GLY A 63 -4.11 -17.34 -18.41
C GLY A 63 -3.54 -16.00 -17.93
N VAL A 64 -2.39 -15.58 -18.49
CA VAL A 64 -1.79 -14.27 -18.21
C VAL A 64 -2.73 -13.13 -18.59
N HIS A 65 -3.42 -13.22 -19.73
CA HIS A 65 -4.38 -12.20 -20.16
C HIS A 65 -5.55 -12.06 -19.18
N CYS A 66 -6.14 -13.18 -18.73
CA CYS A 66 -7.21 -13.16 -17.72
C CYS A 66 -6.73 -12.52 -16.41
N LEU A 67 -5.54 -12.90 -15.93
CA LEU A 67 -4.96 -12.31 -14.70
C LEU A 67 -4.78 -10.79 -14.82
N ILE A 68 -4.30 -10.31 -15.98
CA ILE A 68 -4.16 -8.88 -16.23
C ILE A 68 -5.53 -8.18 -16.18
N GLN A 69 -6.55 -8.76 -16.83
CA GLN A 69 -7.91 -8.22 -16.81
C GLN A 69 -8.48 -8.14 -15.39
N ASP A 70 -8.32 -9.21 -14.60
CA ASP A 70 -8.80 -9.26 -13.21
C ASP A 70 -8.11 -8.20 -12.34
N VAL A 71 -6.79 -8.02 -12.50
CA VAL A 71 -6.04 -6.97 -11.79
C VAL A 71 -6.57 -5.57 -12.14
N HIS A 72 -6.90 -5.31 -13.41
CA HIS A 72 -7.51 -4.04 -13.82
C HIS A 72 -8.93 -3.86 -13.25
N ALA A 73 -9.74 -4.92 -13.23
CA ALA A 73 -11.08 -4.89 -12.66
C ALA A 73 -11.04 -4.59 -11.15
N VAL A 74 -10.19 -5.31 -10.39
CA VAL A 74 -9.99 -5.10 -8.95
C VAL A 74 -9.49 -3.69 -8.66
N ARG A 75 -8.54 -3.18 -9.46
CA ARG A 75 -8.04 -1.80 -9.32
C ARG A 75 -9.16 -0.77 -9.51
N SER A 76 -9.96 -0.93 -10.57
CA SER A 76 -11.06 -0.01 -10.90
C SER A 76 -12.17 -0.04 -9.83
N GLN A 77 -12.48 -1.23 -9.32
CA GLN A 77 -13.42 -1.42 -8.22
C GLN A 77 -12.90 -0.72 -6.96
N LYS A 78 -11.64 -0.94 -6.59
CA LYS A 78 -11.02 -0.30 -5.41
C LYS A 78 -11.02 1.22 -5.53
N GLN A 79 -10.70 1.76 -6.69
CA GLN A 79 -10.75 3.21 -6.95
C GLN A 79 -12.16 3.78 -6.77
N SER A 80 -13.18 3.08 -7.30
CA SER A 80 -14.59 3.48 -7.14
C SER A 80 -15.04 3.43 -5.68
N SER A 81 -14.66 2.37 -4.94
CA SER A 81 -14.98 2.25 -3.51
C SER A 81 -14.32 3.35 -2.68
N LEU A 82 -13.06 3.67 -2.95
CA LEU A 82 -12.36 4.78 -2.27
C LEU A 82 -13.01 6.13 -2.56
N ALA A 83 -13.44 6.37 -3.81
CA ALA A 83 -14.15 7.60 -4.16
C ALA A 83 -15.47 7.74 -3.39
N ARG A 84 -16.26 6.65 -3.30
CA ARG A 84 -17.50 6.61 -2.50
C ARG A 84 -17.24 6.84 -1.02
N GLN A 85 -16.19 6.22 -0.47
CA GLN A 85 -15.80 6.40 0.93
C GLN A 85 -15.42 7.86 1.21
N ARG A 86 -14.63 8.50 0.35
CA ARG A 86 -14.25 9.92 0.49
C ARG A 86 -15.48 10.84 0.46
N SER A 87 -16.41 10.59 -0.47
CA SER A 87 -17.66 11.36 -0.54
C SER A 87 -18.52 11.16 0.72
N SER A 88 -18.65 9.92 1.21
CA SER A 88 -19.36 9.63 2.45
C SER A 88 -18.72 10.32 3.66
N GLN A 89 -17.39 10.32 3.77
CA GLN A 89 -16.67 11.03 4.83
C GLN A 89 -16.85 12.54 4.75
N ALA A 90 -16.80 13.13 3.55
CA ALA A 90 -17.06 14.55 3.37
C ALA A 90 -18.49 14.93 3.79
N ASN A 91 -19.47 14.09 3.44
CA ASN A 91 -20.86 14.30 3.86
C ASN A 91 -21.01 14.20 5.38
N GLN A 92 -20.38 13.21 6.03
CA GLN A 92 -20.37 13.08 7.48
C GLN A 92 -19.74 14.31 8.16
N GLN A 93 -18.61 14.81 7.66
CA GLN A 93 -17.97 16.01 8.18
C GLN A 93 -18.85 17.25 8.01
N SER A 94 -19.51 17.40 6.86
CA SER A 94 -20.44 18.50 6.63
C SER A 94 -21.64 18.45 7.58
N ILE A 95 -22.21 17.27 7.82
CA ILE A 95 -23.31 17.08 8.78
C ILE A 95 -22.81 17.38 10.20
N GLN A 96 -21.62 16.89 10.57
CA GLN A 96 -21.06 17.17 11.89
C GLN A 96 -20.87 18.67 12.12
N ALA A 97 -20.39 19.41 11.11
CA ALA A 97 -20.25 20.86 11.20
C ALA A 97 -21.59 21.58 11.43
N THR A 98 -22.66 21.15 10.74
CA THR A 98 -24.00 21.75 10.95
C THR A 98 -24.56 21.41 12.33
N LEU A 99 -24.30 20.22 12.85
CA LEU A 99 -24.65 19.84 14.23
C LEU A 99 -23.92 20.70 15.26
N ASP A 100 -22.61 20.91 15.07
CA ASP A 100 -21.79 21.74 15.95
C ASP A 100 -22.27 23.19 15.93
N ASP A 101 -22.61 23.74 14.75
CA ASP A 101 -23.20 25.07 14.60
C ASP A 101 -24.54 25.21 15.31
N THR A 102 -25.42 24.20 15.16
CA THR A 102 -26.73 24.17 15.81
C THR A 102 -26.59 24.11 17.32
N SER A 103 -25.67 23.28 17.82
CA SER A 103 -25.32 23.19 19.23
C SER A 103 -24.77 24.52 19.75
N ARG A 104 -23.83 25.16 19.04
CA ARG A 104 -23.30 26.49 19.40
C ARG A 104 -24.41 27.53 19.47
N MET A 105 -25.30 27.55 18.48
CA MET A 105 -26.43 28.48 18.45
C MET A 105 -27.39 28.25 19.62
N TYR A 106 -27.71 27.00 19.95
CA TYR A 106 -28.53 26.65 21.11
C TYR A 106 -27.93 27.19 22.43
N HIS A 107 -26.63 26.94 22.67
CA HIS A 107 -25.95 27.44 23.87
C HIS A 107 -25.83 28.96 23.89
N ASN A 108 -25.67 29.60 22.74
CA ASN A 108 -25.66 31.07 22.63
C ASN A 108 -27.02 31.65 23.00
N LEU A 109 -28.11 31.08 22.48
CA LEU A 109 -29.46 31.56 22.78
C LEU A 109 -29.86 31.33 24.24
N LEU A 110 -29.44 30.23 24.86
CA LEU A 110 -29.59 30.03 26.30
C LEU A 110 -28.92 31.14 27.11
N ARG A 111 -27.70 31.53 26.73
CA ARG A 111 -27.00 32.66 27.38
C ARG A 111 -27.73 33.99 27.16
N VAL A 112 -28.28 34.23 25.97
CA VAL A 112 -29.08 35.43 25.68
C VAL A 112 -30.36 35.43 26.51
N LEU A 113 -31.03 34.28 26.67
CA LEU A 113 -32.23 34.16 27.49
C LEU A 113 -31.94 34.47 28.96
N GLN A 114 -30.89 33.86 29.52
CA GLN A 114 -30.48 34.10 30.89
C GLN A 114 -30.18 35.59 31.12
N ARG A 115 -29.42 36.21 30.21
CA ARG A 115 -29.13 37.65 30.30
C ARG A 115 -30.38 38.52 30.20
N ALA A 116 -31.33 38.14 29.35
CA ALA A 116 -32.59 38.86 29.21
C ALA A 116 -33.48 38.72 30.46
N GLU A 117 -33.38 37.61 31.19
CA GLU A 117 -34.04 37.40 32.49
C GLU A 117 -33.37 38.21 33.61
N ASP A 118 -32.04 38.27 33.64
CA ASP A 118 -31.26 38.95 34.68
C ASP A 118 -31.22 40.48 34.48
N GLU A 119 -30.99 40.95 33.25
CA GLU A 119 -30.73 42.36 32.93
C GLU A 119 -31.90 43.06 32.22
N ASN A 120 -33.00 42.35 31.92
CA ASN A 120 -34.15 42.86 31.14
C ASN A 120 -33.77 43.45 29.76
N VAL A 121 -32.64 43.01 29.18
CA VAL A 121 -32.17 43.43 27.85
C VAL A 121 -31.71 42.25 26.99
N ILE A 122 -31.91 42.36 25.68
CA ILE A 122 -31.48 41.39 24.68
C ILE A 122 -30.39 42.04 23.82
N ALA A 123 -29.28 41.32 23.63
CA ALA A 123 -28.22 41.70 22.72
C ALA A 123 -28.59 41.30 21.29
N LYS A 124 -28.91 42.28 20.45
CA LYS A 124 -29.19 42.10 19.02
C LYS A 124 -27.97 42.53 18.20
N PRO A 125 -27.31 41.61 17.48
CA PRO A 125 -26.26 41.98 16.54
C PRO A 125 -26.86 42.73 15.34
N GLU A 126 -26.18 43.79 14.92
CA GLU A 126 -26.52 44.60 13.75
C GLU A 126 -25.50 44.37 12.61
N ALA A 127 -25.87 44.75 11.39
CA ALA A 127 -24.97 44.68 10.25
C ALA A 127 -23.69 45.51 10.52
N GLY A 128 -22.52 44.91 10.34
CA GLY A 128 -21.23 45.54 10.64
C GLY A 128 -20.58 45.15 11.97
N GLY A 129 -21.12 44.15 12.68
CA GLY A 129 -20.48 43.56 13.85
C GLY A 129 -20.69 44.32 15.16
N THR A 130 -21.52 45.37 15.15
CA THR A 130 -21.95 46.06 16.36
C THR A 130 -23.10 45.31 17.02
N VAL A 131 -23.22 45.43 18.35
CA VAL A 131 -24.29 44.80 19.12
C VAL A 131 -25.10 45.90 19.80
N ARG A 132 -26.40 45.92 19.54
CA ARG A 132 -27.34 46.83 20.18
C ARG A 132 -28.11 46.10 21.27
N LEU A 133 -28.22 46.71 22.45
CA LEU A 133 -29.11 46.23 23.50
C LEU A 133 -30.53 46.74 23.24
N ILE A 134 -31.50 45.84 23.25
CA ILE A 134 -32.93 46.15 23.15
C ILE A 134 -33.66 45.67 24.41
N PRO A 135 -34.75 46.32 24.83
CA PRO A 135 -35.53 45.85 25.98
C PRO A 135 -36.07 44.43 25.78
N ALA A 136 -36.02 43.60 26.82
CA ALA A 136 -36.58 42.25 26.84
C ALA A 136 -38.11 42.30 26.95
N THR A 137 -38.80 42.63 25.85
CA THR A 137 -40.27 42.65 25.83
C THR A 137 -40.84 41.24 26.00
N ALA A 138 -42.05 41.13 26.56
CA ALA A 138 -42.71 39.83 26.74
C ALA A 138 -42.85 39.05 25.44
N GLN A 139 -43.13 39.73 24.32
CA GLN A 139 -43.18 39.13 22.99
C GLN A 139 -41.80 38.64 22.53
N GLY A 140 -40.75 39.43 22.72
CA GLY A 140 -39.38 39.05 22.39
C GLY A 140 -38.90 37.84 23.19
N MET A 141 -39.20 37.81 24.49
CA MET A 141 -38.89 36.67 25.37
C MET A 141 -39.63 35.40 24.96
N ARG A 142 -40.90 35.52 24.56
CA ARG A 142 -41.67 34.39 24.04
C ARG A 142 -41.05 33.82 22.77
N LEU A 143 -40.75 34.66 21.78
CA LEU A 143 -40.10 34.24 20.54
C LEU A 143 -38.74 33.58 20.78
N LEU A 144 -37.95 34.12 21.72
CA LEU A 144 -36.66 33.56 22.10
C LEU A 144 -36.81 32.15 22.69
N ARG A 145 -37.77 31.97 23.62
CA ARG A 145 -38.07 30.67 24.21
C ARG A 145 -38.59 29.66 23.18
N ASP A 146 -39.46 30.10 22.27
CA ASP A 146 -39.96 29.25 21.19
C ASP A 146 -38.81 28.79 20.27
N LYS A 147 -37.88 29.69 19.93
CA LYS A 147 -36.70 29.35 19.12
C LYS A 147 -35.74 28.39 19.84
N ILE A 148 -35.52 28.58 21.13
CA ILE A 148 -34.72 27.68 21.97
C ILE A 148 -35.36 26.29 22.03
N ASN A 149 -36.69 26.23 22.19
CA ASN A 149 -37.43 24.97 22.22
C ASN A 149 -37.35 24.22 20.89
N ALA A 150 -37.48 24.94 19.76
CA ALA A 150 -37.31 24.35 18.43
C ALA A 150 -35.90 23.76 18.25
N LEU A 151 -34.86 24.52 18.61
CA LEU A 151 -33.47 24.04 18.53
C LEU A 151 -33.19 22.89 19.51
N HIS A 152 -33.81 22.90 20.69
CA HIS A 152 -33.69 21.81 21.64
C HIS A 152 -34.26 20.49 21.08
N GLN A 153 -35.39 20.58 20.36
CA GLN A 153 -35.98 19.42 19.68
C GLN A 153 -35.07 18.91 18.57
N GLU A 154 -34.52 19.81 17.73
CA GLU A 154 -33.56 19.43 16.68
C GLU A 154 -32.32 18.73 17.28
N VAL A 155 -31.69 19.32 18.30
CA VAL A 155 -30.52 18.72 18.98
C VAL A 155 -30.85 17.37 19.63
N ARG A 156 -32.06 17.19 20.18
CA ARG A 156 -32.50 15.91 20.73
C ARG A 156 -32.65 14.84 19.66
N VAL A 157 -33.23 15.18 18.51
CA VAL A 157 -33.36 14.25 17.39
C VAL A 157 -31.97 13.81 16.92
N PHE A 158 -31.01 14.73 16.84
CA PHE A 158 -29.65 14.41 16.41
C PHE A 158 -28.87 13.50 17.37
N ARG A 159 -29.18 13.47 18.67
CA ARG A 159 -28.51 12.59 19.64
C ARG A 159 -29.02 11.14 19.63
N LEU A 160 -30.13 10.87 18.96
CA LEU A 160 -30.73 9.54 18.89
C LEU A 160 -30.22 8.72 17.68
N PHE A 161 -29.40 9.34 16.82
CA PHE A 161 -28.71 8.72 15.69
C PHE A 161 -27.21 8.65 15.96
#